data_AF-A0A9E5MWI5-F1
#
_entry.id   AF-A0A9E5MWI5-F1
#
_cell.length_a   1.000
_cell.length_b   1.000
_cell.length_c   1.000
_cell.angle_alpha   90.00
_cell.angle_beta   90.00
_cell.angle_gamma   90.00
#
_symmetry.space_group_name_H-M   'P 1'
#
loop_
_entity.id
_entity.type
_entity.pdbx_description
1 polymer ?
#
loop_
_entity_poly.entity_id
_entity_poly.type
_entity_poly.pdbx_seq_one_letter_code
_entity_poly.pdbx_strand_id
1 'polypeptide(L)' 'HLHLEIRNAGQYNRAFNPIPLIDADWDTLALTGGFSPGFARDLSDPRRWQHLDDQPDVIFGGARLNEYENPWPLDWNR' A
#
# COMPACT_ATOMS: atom_id res chain seq x y z
N HIS A 1 -8.61 15.07 1.90
CA HIS A 1 -7.72 14.11 2.59
C HIS A 1 -6.29 14.57 2.43
N LEU A 2 -5.38 14.15 3.31
CA LEU A 2 -3.94 14.38 3.15
C LEU A 2 -3.37 13.27 2.26
N HIS A 3 -2.60 13.63 1.23
CA HIS A 3 -1.77 12.68 0.48
C HIS A 3 -0.33 12.82 0.97
N LEU A 4 0.28 11.72 1.41
CA LEU A 4 1.62 11.70 2.00
C LEU A 4 2.48 10.63 1.34
N GLU A 5 3.70 11.00 0.97
CA GLU A 5 4.71 10.08 0.45
C GLU A 5 6.11 10.45 0.96
N ILE A 6 6.92 9.44 1.28
CA ILE A 6 8.36 9.59 1.55
C ILE A 6 9.13 8.95 0.39
N ARG A 7 10.10 9.68 -0.16
CA ARG A 7 10.85 9.25 -1.36
C ARG A 7 12.35 9.35 -1.16
N ASN A 8 13.10 8.57 -1.93
CA ASN A 8 14.56 8.66 -1.93
C ASN A 8 15.03 10.01 -2.48
N ALA A 9 15.85 10.72 -1.69
CA ALA A 9 16.40 12.01 -2.09
C ALA A 9 17.33 11.86 -3.30
N GLY A 10 17.23 12.78 -4.25
CA GLY A 10 18.07 12.83 -5.46
C GLY A 10 17.35 12.26 -6.69
N GLN A 11 16.93 11.00 -6.65
CA GLN A 11 16.26 10.37 -7.80
C GLN A 11 14.74 10.39 -7.72
N TYR A 12 14.16 10.41 -6.51
CA TYR A 12 12.70 10.42 -6.28
C TYR A 12 11.93 9.32 -7.04
N ASN A 13 12.59 8.20 -7.33
CA ASN A 13 12.09 7.08 -8.12
C ASN A 13 11.63 5.88 -7.27
N ARG A 14 11.79 5.96 -5.94
CA ARG A 14 11.29 4.98 -4.97
C ARG A 14 10.50 5.68 -3.88
N ALA A 15 9.28 5.20 -3.63
CA ALA A 15 8.48 5.59 -2.48
C ALA A 15 8.59 4.52 -1.40
N PHE A 16 8.69 4.97 -0.15
CA PHE A 16 8.77 4.12 1.04
C PHE A 16 7.45 4.16 1.81
N ASN A 17 7.15 3.09 2.53
CA ASN A 17 6.06 3.09 3.49
C ASN A 17 6.32 4.16 4.58
N PRO A 18 5.46 5.20 4.73
CA PRO A 18 5.68 6.24 5.73
C PRO A 18 5.47 5.78 7.18
N ILE A 19 4.67 4.74 7.40
CA ILE A 19 4.29 4.29 8.74
C ILE A 19 5.49 3.93 9.61
N PRO A 20 6.43 3.06 9.17
CA PRO A 20 7.60 2.75 9.97
C PRO A 20 8.61 3.91 10.10
N LEU A 21 8.39 5.03 9.40
CA LEU A 21 9.35 6.14 9.31
C LEU A 21 8.94 7.39 10.10
N ILE A 22 7.71 7.45 10.60
CA ILE A 22 7.18 8.59 11.36
C ILE A 22 6.50 8.07 12.61
N ASP A 23 6.88 8.62 13.75
CA ASP A 23 6.22 8.38 15.03
C ASP A 23 4.88 9.16 15.08
N ALA A 24 3.77 8.42 14.91
CA ALA A 24 2.42 8.94 14.94
C ALA A 24 1.41 7.85 15.33
N ASP A 25 0.23 8.27 15.83
CA ASP A 25 -0.91 7.37 16.06
C ASP A 25 -1.64 7.08 14.73
N TRP A 26 -1.03 6.20 13.95
CA TRP A 26 -1.52 5.84 12.61
C TRP A 26 -2.88 5.15 12.63
N ASP A 27 -3.17 4.37 13.67
CA ASP A 27 -4.47 3.71 13.82
C ASP A 27 -5.59 4.74 13.97
N THR A 28 -5.42 5.75 14.83
CA THR A 28 -6.40 6.84 14.97
C THR A 28 -6.52 7.67 13.69
N LEU A 29 -5.39 7.96 13.03
CA LEU A 29 -5.39 8.71 11.76
C LEU A 29 -6.14 7.95 10.65
N ALA A 30 -6.00 6.62 10.59
CA ALA A 30 -6.68 5.78 9.61
C ALA A 30 -8.20 5.74 9.76
N LEU A 31 -8.73 6.07 10.96
CA LEU A 31 -10.17 6.22 11.19
C LEU A 31 -10.74 7.53 10.61
N THR A 32 -9.88 8.49 10.27
CA THR A 32 -10.31 9.80 9.77
C THR A 32 -10.54 9.76 8.26
N GLY A 33 -11.79 9.77 7.81
CA GLY A 33 -12.14 9.84 6.40
C GLY A 33 -13.42 9.09 6.05
N GLY A 34 -13.67 8.94 4.75
CA GLY A 34 -14.72 8.05 4.25
C GLY A 34 -14.29 6.59 4.30
N PHE A 35 -15.26 5.66 4.29
CA PHE A 35 -14.99 4.23 4.19
C PHE A 35 -14.17 3.91 2.93
N SER A 36 -13.15 3.07 3.07
CA SER A 36 -12.35 2.55 1.96
C SER A 36 -12.43 1.02 1.94
N PRO A 37 -12.60 0.38 0.75
CA PRO A 37 -12.67 -1.07 0.62
C PRO A 37 -11.29 -1.76 0.75
N GLY A 38 -10.52 -1.45 1.79
CA GLY A 38 -9.24 -2.11 2.12
C GLY A 38 -8.22 -2.23 0.98
N PHE A 39 -7.21 -3.08 1.18
CA PHE A 39 -6.23 -3.43 0.15
C PHE A 39 -6.66 -4.67 -0.65
N ALA A 40 -6.19 -4.74 -1.89
CA ALA A 40 -6.29 -5.97 -2.68
C ALA A 40 -5.48 -7.09 -2.02
N ARG A 41 -5.98 -8.32 -2.09
CA ARG A 41 -5.38 -9.48 -1.42
C ARG A 41 -4.91 -10.50 -2.45
N ASP A 42 -3.77 -11.10 -2.18
CA ASP A 42 -3.33 -12.30 -2.89
C ASP A 42 -3.88 -13.52 -2.15
N LEU A 43 -4.80 -14.27 -2.75
CA LEU A 43 -5.35 -15.47 -2.11
C LEU A 43 -4.35 -16.64 -2.10
N SER A 44 -3.23 -16.56 -2.83
CA SER A 44 -2.13 -17.53 -2.72
C SER A 44 -1.20 -17.21 -1.54
N ASP A 45 -1.14 -15.95 -1.10
CA ASP A 45 -0.46 -15.49 0.13
C ASP A 45 -1.32 -14.47 0.89
N PRO A 46 -2.37 -14.93 1.61
CA PRO A 46 -3.41 -14.06 2.15
C PRO A 46 -2.97 -13.10 3.26
N ARG A 47 -1.76 -13.26 3.79
CA ARG A 47 -1.22 -12.41 4.87
C ARG A 47 -0.32 -11.31 4.35
N ARG A 48 0.03 -11.32 3.06
CA ARG A 48 0.92 -10.33 2.48
C ARG A 48 0.21 -9.00 2.29
N TRP A 49 0.74 -7.94 2.88
CA TRP A 49 0.37 -6.54 2.60
C TRP A 49 -1.10 -6.23 2.93
N GLN A 50 -1.55 -6.70 4.09
CA GLN A 50 -2.94 -6.58 4.53
C GLN A 50 -3.21 -5.32 5.37
N HIS A 51 -2.16 -4.65 5.82
CA HIS A 51 -2.20 -3.54 6.75
C HIS A 51 -1.42 -2.34 6.22
N LEU A 52 -1.55 -1.17 6.86
CA LEU A 52 -0.87 0.02 6.37
C LEU A 52 0.65 -0.05 6.61
N ASP A 53 1.07 -0.72 7.68
CA ASP A 53 2.45 -0.86 8.14
C ASP A 53 3.25 -1.93 7.37
N ASP A 54 2.57 -2.84 6.67
CA ASP A 54 3.19 -3.90 5.89
C ASP A 54 3.18 -3.63 4.37
N GLN A 55 2.71 -2.46 3.92
CA GLN A 55 2.75 -2.10 2.50
C GLN A 55 4.20 -2.05 1.96
N PRO A 56 4.45 -2.56 0.75
CA PRO A 56 5.79 -2.59 0.18
C PRO A 56 6.22 -1.23 -0.34
N ASP A 57 7.54 -1.03 -0.44
CA ASP A 57 8.10 0.10 -1.18
C ASP A 57 7.75 0.00 -2.67
N VAL A 58 7.51 1.14 -3.30
CA VAL A 58 7.14 1.24 -4.72
C VAL A 58 8.30 1.81 -5.51
N ILE A 59 8.69 1.13 -6.58
CA ILE A 59 9.61 1.68 -7.59
C ILE A 59 8.78 2.27 -8.73
N PHE A 60 8.90 3.57 -8.97
CA PHE A 60 8.19 4.23 -10.06
C PHE A 60 8.69 3.74 -11.41
N GLY A 61 7.75 3.36 -12.29
CA GLY A 61 8.06 2.70 -13.57
C GLY A 61 8.47 1.24 -13.44
N GLY A 62 8.45 0.66 -12.23
CA GLY A 62 8.70 -0.76 -11.99
C GLY A 62 7.48 -1.65 -12.24
N ALA A 63 7.60 -2.91 -11.82
CA ALA A 63 6.52 -3.89 -11.92
C ALA A 63 5.32 -3.53 -11.03
N ARG A 64 4.13 -3.97 -11.42
CA ARG A 64 2.92 -3.87 -10.61
C ARG A 64 3.04 -4.84 -9.44
N LEU A 65 3.05 -4.32 -8.21
CA LEU A 65 3.20 -5.16 -7.01
C LEU A 65 1.91 -5.92 -6.68
N ASN A 66 0.76 -5.35 -6.99
CA ASN A 66 -0.56 -5.94 -6.72
C ASN A 66 -1.14 -6.77 -7.88
N GLU A 67 -0.31 -7.18 -8.83
CA GLU A 67 -0.71 -8.06 -9.94
C GLU A 67 -0.66 -9.52 -9.48
N TYR A 68 -1.69 -9.94 -8.75
CA TYR A 68 -1.76 -11.28 -8.18
C TYR A 68 -2.31 -12.31 -9.17
N GLU A 69 -1.88 -13.56 -9.04
CA GLU A 69 -2.43 -14.69 -9.81
C GLU A 69 -3.88 -14.97 -9.38
N ASN A 70 -4.14 -14.96 -8.06
CA ASN A 70 -5.45 -15.19 -7.47
C ASN A 70 -5.88 -13.98 -6.60
N PRO A 71 -6.33 -12.86 -7.21
CA PRO A 71 -6.65 -11.64 -6.47
C PRO A 71 -8.02 -11.70 -5.78
N TRP A 72 -8.14 -10.97 -4.67
CA TRP A 72 -9.43 -10.51 -4.15
C TRP A 72 -9.42 -8.98 -4.00
N PRO A 73 -10.43 -8.24 -4.48
CA PRO A 73 -11.56 -8.73 -5.27
C PRO A 73 -11.11 -9.40 -6.57
N LEU A 74 -11.93 -10.32 -7.08
CA LEU A 74 -11.64 -10.97 -8.37
C LEU A 74 -11.56 -9.91 -9.46
N ASP A 75 -10.55 -10.00 -10.31
CA ASP A 75 -10.50 -9.18 -11.51
C ASP A 75 -11.50 -9.73 -12.52
N TRP A 76 -12.68 -9.11 -12.61
CA TRP A 76 -13.76 -9.58 -13.47
C TRP A 76 -13.47 -9.45 -14.97
N ASN A 77 -12.34 -8.84 -15.35
CA ASN A 77 -11.95 -8.60 -16.74
C ASN A 77 -10.76 -9.46 -17.22
N ARG A 78 -10.36 -10.49 -16.46
CA ARG A 78 -9.25 -11.39 -16.85
C ARG A 78 -9.70 -12.52 -17.77
#